data_AF-A0A061SAY9-F1
#
_entry.id   AF-A0A061SAY9-F1
#
_cell.length_a   1.000
_cell.length_b   1.000
_cell.length_c   1.000
_cell.angle_alpha   90.00
_cell.angle_beta   90.00
_cell.angle_gamma   90.00
#
_symmetry.space_group_name_H-M   'P 1'
#
loop_
_entity.id
_entity.type
_entity.pdbx_description
1 polymer ?
#
loop_
_entity_poly.entity_id
_entity_poly.type
_entity_poly.pdbx_seq_one_letter_code
_entity_poly.pdbx_strand_id
1 'polypeptide(L)'
;EDADTSQRKGDGKQSRRTLIKTLWRLHSGRLVVHCVWTLLETVCRLQWLSDAQQNTEEETSLSQGWGLVAALAAVSLVQALVHHQLFWVGMRLGLHMRTQVTMAIHSKVLRLNSSSVSGFSTGKVVNLVSNDAARFDEALVMWPFLWAGPLELLAIVLLLSFELGPIPSIAGAAALLAVVPLQSYLSRHIHRLRSASTEVADERVRLTGEVISGALAMKMHGWEERLAEKLRGLRAGEVYFKGRTAQIKGSSFALQFALTPVIILATFGAAA
;
A
#
# COMPACT_ATOMS: atom_id res chain seq x y z
N GLU A 1 31.38 -4.18 -25.67
CA GLU A 1 30.44 -4.41 -24.56
C GLU A 1 29.49 -3.24 -24.28
N ASP A 2 29.92 -1.99 -24.41
CA ASP A 2 29.05 -0.82 -24.14
C ASP A 2 27.90 -0.62 -25.14
N ALA A 3 28.09 -0.98 -26.42
CA ALA A 3 27.04 -0.89 -27.43
C ALA A 3 25.91 -1.90 -27.16
N ASP A 4 26.23 -3.17 -26.88
CA ASP A 4 25.25 -4.24 -26.63
C ASP A 4 24.48 -4.05 -25.31
N THR A 5 25.15 -3.51 -24.28
CA THR A 5 24.48 -3.13 -23.02
C THR A 5 23.58 -1.91 -23.16
N SER A 6 23.94 -0.93 -24.00
CA SER A 6 23.08 0.23 -24.31
C SER A 6 21.84 -0.18 -25.12
N GLN A 7 22.00 -1.11 -26.06
CA GLN A 7 20.93 -1.62 -26.92
C GLN A 7 19.93 -2.47 -26.14
N ARG A 8 20.40 -3.37 -25.26
CA ARG A 8 19.54 -4.11 -24.31
C ARG A 8 18.76 -3.20 -23.37
N LYS A 9 19.36 -2.11 -22.88
CA LYS A 9 18.67 -1.11 -22.06
C LYS A 9 17.59 -0.36 -22.85
N GLY A 10 17.86 -0.06 -24.13
CA GLY A 10 16.91 0.54 -25.07
C GLY A 10 15.68 -0.33 -25.29
N ASP A 11 15.89 -1.61 -25.63
CA ASP A 11 14.83 -2.59 -25.89
C ASP A 11 13.96 -2.84 -24.64
N GLY A 12 14.59 -2.92 -23.46
CA GLY A 12 13.87 -3.06 -22.19
C GLY A 12 12.97 -1.86 -21.88
N LYS A 13 13.45 -0.64 -22.15
CA LYS A 13 12.69 0.60 -21.95
C LYS A 13 11.52 0.70 -22.95
N GLN A 14 11.72 0.28 -24.19
CA GLN A 14 10.67 0.23 -25.22
C GLN A 14 9.60 -0.80 -24.86
N SER A 15 9.99 -2.01 -24.50
CA SER A 15 9.06 -3.08 -24.07
C SER A 15 8.21 -2.66 -22.87
N ARG A 16 8.82 -2.06 -21.85
CA ARG A 16 8.09 -1.51 -20.68
C ARG A 16 7.07 -0.46 -21.07
N ARG A 17 7.44 0.47 -21.96
CA ARG A 17 6.53 1.50 -22.47
C ARG A 17 5.36 0.89 -23.22
N THR A 18 5.60 -0.12 -24.06
CA THR A 18 4.55 -0.82 -24.81
C THR A 18 3.60 -1.54 -23.86
N LEU A 19 4.10 -2.26 -22.86
CA LEU A 19 3.27 -2.94 -21.87
C LEU A 19 2.36 -1.97 -21.11
N ILE A 20 2.94 -0.87 -20.59
CA ILE A 20 2.17 0.16 -19.87
C ILE A 20 1.11 0.79 -20.78
N LYS A 21 1.47 1.11 -22.03
CA LYS A 21 0.50 1.64 -23.01
C LYS A 21 -0.63 0.66 -23.30
N THR A 22 -0.34 -0.63 -23.43
CA THR A 22 -1.36 -1.65 -23.69
C THR A 22 -2.28 -1.82 -22.49
N LEU A 23 -1.74 -1.93 -21.27
CA LEU A 23 -2.53 -2.02 -20.05
C LEU A 23 -3.40 -0.76 -19.85
N TRP A 24 -2.85 0.42 -20.11
CA TRP A 24 -3.58 1.68 -20.07
C TRP A 24 -4.73 1.69 -21.07
N ARG A 25 -4.49 1.35 -22.35
CA ARG A 25 -5.54 1.32 -23.36
C ARG A 25 -6.66 0.34 -22.99
N LEU A 26 -6.29 -0.84 -22.49
CA LEU A 26 -7.25 -1.89 -22.13
C LEU A 26 -8.12 -1.55 -20.92
N HIS A 27 -7.55 -0.86 -19.92
CA HIS A 27 -8.23 -0.58 -18.65
C HIS A 27 -8.60 0.90 -18.45
N SER A 28 -8.31 1.78 -19.40
CA SER A 28 -8.56 3.22 -19.32
C SER A 28 -10.00 3.55 -18.90
N GLY A 29 -11.01 2.96 -19.55
CA GLY A 29 -12.41 3.19 -19.19
C GLY A 29 -12.74 2.76 -17.75
N ARG A 30 -12.17 1.65 -17.27
CA ARG A 30 -12.38 1.17 -15.90
C ARG A 30 -11.64 2.03 -14.87
N LEU A 31 -10.45 2.50 -15.22
CA LEU A 31 -9.69 3.46 -14.41
C LEU A 31 -10.44 4.79 -14.29
N VAL A 32 -11.06 5.28 -15.38
CA VAL A 32 -11.90 6.48 -15.33
C VAL A 32 -13.10 6.28 -14.42
N VAL A 33 -13.82 5.16 -14.53
CA VAL A 33 -14.92 4.84 -13.60
C VAL A 33 -14.41 4.82 -12.15
N HIS A 34 -13.23 4.24 -11.92
CA HIS A 34 -12.62 4.24 -10.59
C HIS A 34 -12.35 5.67 -10.10
N CYS A 35 -11.76 6.54 -10.94
CA CYS A 35 -11.57 7.95 -10.62
C CYS A 35 -12.87 8.69 -10.31
N VAL A 36 -13.94 8.41 -11.06
CA VAL A 36 -15.25 9.04 -10.83
C VAL A 36 -15.79 8.67 -9.44
N TRP A 37 -15.70 7.40 -9.05
CA TRP A 37 -16.08 6.98 -7.69
C TRP A 37 -15.19 7.62 -6.63
N THR A 38 -13.89 7.79 -6.89
CA THR A 38 -12.99 8.50 -5.97
C THR A 38 -13.36 9.96 -5.81
N LEU A 39 -13.64 10.67 -6.93
CA LEU A 39 -14.07 12.06 -6.88
C LEU A 39 -15.41 12.19 -6.15
N LEU A 40 -16.37 11.32 -6.44
CA LEU A 40 -17.67 11.31 -5.75
C LEU A 40 -17.49 11.09 -4.25
N GLU A 41 -16.62 10.17 -3.85
CA GLU A 41 -16.31 9.89 -2.45
C GLU A 41 -15.68 11.10 -1.75
N THR A 42 -14.72 11.78 -2.40
CA THR A 42 -14.12 13.01 -1.86
C THR A 42 -15.15 14.13 -1.72
N VAL A 43 -16.06 14.28 -2.68
CA VAL A 43 -17.11 15.32 -2.64
C VAL A 43 -18.11 15.02 -1.53
N CYS A 44 -18.60 13.79 -1.40
CA CYS A 44 -19.53 13.41 -0.32
C CYS A 44 -18.93 13.69 1.07
N ARG A 45 -17.64 13.41 1.24
CA ARG A 45 -16.94 13.66 2.51
C ARG A 45 -16.82 15.16 2.84
N LEU A 46 -16.57 16.00 1.83
CA LEU A 46 -16.46 17.45 1.99
C LEU A 46 -17.83 18.10 2.23
N GLN A 47 -18.89 17.64 1.55
CA GLN A 47 -20.27 18.13 1.75
C GLN A 47 -20.79 17.83 3.15
N TRP A 48 -20.46 16.65 3.70
CA TRP A 48 -20.83 16.33 5.08
C TRP A 48 -20.24 17.35 6.07
N LEU A 49 -19.02 17.84 5.82
CA LEU A 49 -18.37 18.86 6.65
C LEU A 49 -19.14 20.19 6.62
N SER A 50 -19.60 20.65 5.44
CA SER A 50 -20.33 21.91 5.31
C SER A 50 -21.73 21.86 5.93
N ASP A 51 -22.46 20.76 5.70
CA ASP A 51 -23.85 20.62 6.16
C ASP A 51 -23.96 20.45 7.69
N ALA A 52 -22.93 19.86 8.32
CA ALA A 52 -22.86 19.74 9.77
C ALA A 52 -22.72 21.11 10.47
N GLN A 53 -22.09 22.11 9.83
CA GLN A 53 -21.86 23.42 10.43
C GLN A 53 -23.08 24.35 10.32
N GLN A 54 -23.77 24.37 9.17
CA GLN A 54 -24.88 25.31 8.93
C GLN A 54 -26.11 25.11 9.84
N ASN A 55 -26.30 23.92 10.41
CA ASN A 55 -27.51 23.58 11.16
C ASN A 55 -27.40 23.72 12.69
N THR A 56 -26.31 24.30 13.21
CA THR A 56 -26.06 24.34 14.68
C THR A 56 -26.68 25.58 15.37
N GLU A 57 -27.10 26.61 14.61
CA GLU A 57 -27.46 27.92 15.21
C GLU A 57 -28.97 28.20 15.36
N GLU A 58 -29.88 27.35 14.87
CA GLU A 58 -31.33 27.57 15.03
C GLU A 58 -31.93 26.70 16.15
N GLU A 59 -32.78 27.30 17.01
CA GLU A 59 -33.64 26.57 17.95
C GLU A 59 -34.65 25.71 17.17
N THR A 60 -34.22 24.53 16.71
CA THR A 60 -35.05 23.66 15.88
C THR A 60 -36.18 23.03 16.69
N SER A 61 -37.40 23.06 16.13
CA SER A 61 -38.53 22.30 16.65
C SER A 61 -38.24 20.79 16.64
N LEU A 62 -38.86 20.05 17.55
CA LEU A 62 -38.57 18.62 17.75
C LEU A 62 -38.77 17.79 16.46
N SER A 63 -39.73 18.16 15.60
CA SER A 63 -39.96 17.54 14.29
C SER A 63 -38.87 17.86 13.25
N GLN A 64 -38.32 19.07 13.26
CA GLN A 64 -37.18 19.44 12.42
C GLN A 64 -35.91 18.69 12.84
N GLY A 65 -35.70 18.48 14.15
CA GLY A 65 -34.60 17.69 14.68
C GLY A 65 -34.61 16.23 14.18
N TRP A 66 -35.76 15.55 14.19
CA TRP A 66 -35.89 14.21 13.60
C TRP A 66 -35.61 14.20 12.10
N GLY A 67 -36.01 15.24 11.38
CA GLY A 67 -35.70 15.41 9.95
C GLY A 67 -34.20 15.51 9.68
N LEU A 68 -33.48 16.31 10.47
CA LEU A 68 -32.02 16.46 10.37
C LEU A 68 -31.29 15.16 10.69
N VAL A 69 -31.71 14.43 11.74
CA VAL A 69 -31.12 13.12 12.09
C VAL A 69 -31.34 12.11 10.95
N ALA A 70 -32.53 12.07 10.36
CA ALA A 70 -32.81 11.19 9.23
C ALA A 70 -31.98 11.57 7.99
N ALA A 71 -31.79 12.86 7.71
CA ALA A 71 -30.94 13.35 6.64
C ALA A 71 -29.47 12.97 6.86
N LEU A 72 -28.94 13.18 8.07
CA LEU A 72 -27.58 12.79 8.44
C LEU A 72 -27.36 11.27 8.30
N ALA A 73 -28.33 10.47 8.72
CA ALA A 73 -28.28 9.02 8.56
C ALA A 73 -28.27 8.61 7.07
N ALA A 74 -29.10 9.26 6.24
CA ALA A 74 -29.15 9.01 4.81
C ALA A 74 -27.83 9.40 4.11
N VAL A 75 -27.27 10.58 4.40
CA VAL A 75 -25.98 11.03 3.86
C VAL A 75 -24.86 10.07 4.26
N SER A 76 -24.82 9.66 5.53
CA SER A 76 -23.83 8.71 6.04
C SER A 76 -23.93 7.34 5.35
N LEU A 77 -25.15 6.86 5.09
CA LEU A 77 -25.39 5.61 4.37
C LEU A 77 -24.93 5.72 2.90
N VAL A 78 -25.25 6.82 2.22
CA VAL A 78 -24.79 7.07 0.85
C VAL A 78 -23.26 7.12 0.80
N GLN A 79 -22.62 7.82 1.72
CA GLN A 79 -21.16 7.87 1.82
C GLN A 79 -20.56 6.46 2.00
N ALA A 80 -21.14 5.62 2.87
CA ALA A 80 -20.69 4.25 3.07
C ALA A 80 -20.82 3.40 1.79
N LEU A 81 -21.94 3.54 1.06
CA LEU A 81 -22.17 2.84 -0.20
C LEU A 81 -21.17 3.27 -1.29
N VAL A 82 -20.95 4.58 -1.44
CA VAL A 82 -19.96 5.16 -2.38
C VAL A 82 -18.56 4.64 -2.05
N HIS A 83 -18.18 4.61 -0.77
CA HIS A 83 -16.90 4.09 -0.31
C HIS A 83 -16.74 2.59 -0.62
N HIS A 84 -17.74 1.77 -0.32
CA HIS A 84 -17.69 0.34 -0.67
C HIS A 84 -17.63 0.12 -2.19
N GLN A 85 -18.34 0.94 -2.96
CA GLN A 85 -18.30 0.87 -4.42
C GLN A 85 -16.93 1.25 -4.98
N LEU A 86 -16.28 2.28 -4.44
CA LEU A 86 -14.90 2.66 -4.74
C LEU A 86 -13.96 1.46 -4.56
N PHE A 87 -13.97 0.83 -3.38
CA PHE A 87 -13.13 -0.33 -3.09
C PHE A 87 -13.46 -1.53 -3.97
N TRP A 88 -14.74 -1.79 -4.21
CA TRP A 88 -15.18 -2.91 -5.07
C TRP A 88 -14.69 -2.76 -6.51
N VAL A 89 -14.80 -1.56 -7.09
CA VAL A 89 -14.28 -1.27 -8.43
C VAL A 89 -12.76 -1.45 -8.47
N GLY A 90 -12.03 -0.94 -7.48
CA GLY A 90 -10.58 -1.11 -7.35
C GLY A 90 -10.15 -2.57 -7.26
N MET A 91 -10.78 -3.36 -6.39
CA MET A 91 -10.50 -4.79 -6.22
C MET A 91 -10.76 -5.57 -7.52
N ARG A 92 -11.88 -5.27 -8.20
CA ARG A 92 -12.24 -5.94 -9.46
C ARG A 92 -11.26 -5.60 -10.58
N LEU A 93 -10.80 -4.36 -10.63
CA LEU A 93 -9.79 -3.92 -11.59
C LEU A 93 -8.45 -4.62 -11.33
N GLY A 94 -8.03 -4.69 -10.05
CA GLY A 94 -6.86 -5.45 -9.60
C GLY A 94 -6.87 -6.88 -10.09
N LEU A 95 -7.94 -7.60 -9.78
CA LEU A 95 -8.13 -8.99 -10.16
C LEU A 95 -8.07 -9.20 -11.68
N HIS A 96 -8.72 -8.33 -12.47
CA HIS A 96 -8.70 -8.42 -13.92
C HIS A 96 -7.30 -8.17 -14.50
N MET A 97 -6.53 -7.22 -13.97
CA MET A 97 -5.17 -6.96 -14.43
C MET A 97 -4.24 -8.13 -14.08
N ARG A 98 -4.35 -8.68 -12.87
CA ARG A 98 -3.61 -9.88 -12.45
C ARG A 98 -3.87 -11.06 -13.37
N THR A 99 -5.13 -11.42 -13.62
CA THR A 99 -5.47 -12.59 -14.45
C THR A 99 -4.98 -12.43 -15.89
N GLN A 100 -5.12 -11.24 -16.48
CA GLN A 100 -4.66 -10.98 -17.85
C GLN A 100 -3.13 -11.03 -17.98
N VAL A 101 -2.40 -10.45 -17.03
CA VAL A 101 -0.94 -10.51 -17.01
C VAL A 101 -0.47 -11.96 -16.85
N THR A 102 -1.07 -12.73 -15.94
CA THR A 102 -0.77 -14.16 -15.77
C THR A 102 -1.03 -14.95 -17.06
N MET A 103 -2.14 -14.70 -17.74
CA MET A 103 -2.44 -15.36 -19.02
C MET A 103 -1.45 -14.97 -20.13
N ALA A 104 -1.02 -13.71 -20.18
CA ALA A 104 0.01 -13.24 -21.11
C ALA A 104 1.37 -13.88 -20.84
N ILE A 105 1.77 -14.00 -19.58
CA ILE A 105 2.99 -14.69 -19.16
C ILE A 105 2.92 -16.16 -19.57
N HIS A 106 1.83 -16.85 -19.23
CA HIS A 106 1.62 -18.26 -19.59
C HIS A 106 1.70 -18.48 -21.11
N SER A 107 1.01 -17.65 -21.89
CA SER A 107 1.02 -17.72 -23.36
C SER A 107 2.41 -17.48 -23.94
N LYS A 108 3.21 -16.61 -23.30
CA LYS A 108 4.58 -16.34 -23.72
C LYS A 108 5.50 -17.51 -23.40
N VAL A 109 5.37 -18.11 -22.21
CA VAL A 109 6.16 -19.29 -21.80
C VAL A 109 5.98 -20.44 -22.77
N LEU A 110 4.76 -20.71 -23.23
CA LEU A 110 4.47 -21.77 -24.22
C LEU A 110 5.07 -21.53 -25.61
N ARG A 111 5.48 -20.30 -25.93
CA ARG A 111 6.04 -19.92 -27.25
C ARG A 111 7.54 -19.68 -27.23
N LEU A 112 8.19 -19.78 -26.07
CA LEU A 112 9.64 -19.61 -25.95
C LEU A 112 10.37 -20.87 -26.43
N ASN A 113 11.50 -20.68 -27.11
CA ASN A 113 12.37 -21.80 -27.50
C ASN A 113 13.12 -22.35 -26.26
N SER A 114 13.53 -23.62 -26.32
CA SER A 114 14.21 -24.30 -25.21
C SER A 114 15.49 -23.60 -24.74
N SER A 115 16.20 -22.92 -25.63
CA SER A 115 17.41 -22.13 -25.33
C SER A 115 17.14 -20.80 -24.61
N SER A 116 15.95 -20.20 -24.76
CA SER A 116 15.53 -19.03 -23.96
C SER A 116 14.94 -19.47 -22.63
N VAL A 117 14.27 -20.62 -22.60
CA VAL A 117 13.71 -21.21 -21.37
C VAL A 117 14.83 -21.65 -20.41
N SER A 118 15.97 -22.14 -20.92
CA SER A 118 17.12 -22.49 -20.07
C SER A 118 17.71 -21.29 -19.31
N GLY A 119 17.54 -20.06 -19.82
CA GLY A 119 17.90 -18.81 -19.12
C GLY A 119 16.93 -18.39 -18.01
N PHE A 120 15.71 -18.93 -18.00
CA PHE A 120 14.67 -18.65 -17.00
C PHE A 120 14.25 -19.93 -16.28
N SER A 121 14.75 -20.14 -15.06
CA SER A 121 14.25 -21.22 -14.20
C SER A 121 12.73 -21.13 -14.02
N THR A 122 12.03 -22.27 -14.06
CA THR A 122 10.60 -22.39 -13.76
C THR A 122 10.22 -21.66 -12.47
N GLY A 123 11.10 -21.68 -11.46
CA GLY A 123 10.90 -20.95 -10.20
C GLY A 123 10.80 -19.43 -10.36
N LYS A 124 11.54 -18.83 -11.32
CA LYS A 124 11.44 -17.39 -11.60
C LYS A 124 10.09 -17.01 -12.20
N VAL A 125 9.54 -17.85 -13.08
CA VAL A 125 8.21 -17.62 -13.68
C VAL A 125 7.12 -17.74 -12.61
N VAL A 126 7.18 -18.78 -11.78
CA VAL A 126 6.24 -18.98 -10.68
C VAL A 126 6.30 -17.79 -9.72
N ASN A 127 7.49 -17.32 -9.35
CA ASN A 127 7.66 -16.16 -8.47
C ASN A 127 7.12 -14.85 -9.10
N LEU A 128 7.34 -14.65 -10.40
CA LEU A 128 6.80 -13.49 -11.12
C LEU A 128 5.27 -13.46 -11.10
N VAL A 129 4.62 -14.61 -11.29
CA VAL A 129 3.17 -14.72 -11.24
C VAL A 129 2.63 -14.59 -9.80
N SER A 130 3.27 -15.26 -8.83
CA SER A 130 2.77 -15.30 -7.46
C SER A 130 3.04 -14.04 -6.66
N ASN A 131 4.14 -13.33 -6.91
CA ASN A 131 4.52 -12.13 -6.19
C ASN A 131 4.23 -10.86 -6.99
N ASP A 132 4.78 -10.71 -8.20
CA ASP A 132 4.68 -9.46 -8.95
C ASP A 132 3.28 -9.23 -9.53
N ALA A 133 2.67 -10.25 -10.17
CA ALA A 133 1.31 -10.08 -10.70
C ALA A 133 0.27 -9.92 -9.58
N ALA A 134 0.49 -10.50 -8.40
CA ALA A 134 -0.38 -10.31 -7.25
C ALA A 134 -0.37 -8.87 -6.71
N ARG A 135 0.68 -8.07 -6.97
CA ARG A 135 0.74 -6.66 -6.53
C ARG A 135 -0.34 -5.80 -7.17
N PHE A 136 -0.89 -6.19 -8.32
CA PHE A 136 -1.99 -5.46 -8.94
C PHE A 136 -3.24 -5.41 -8.06
N ASP A 137 -3.48 -6.46 -7.26
CA ASP A 137 -4.65 -6.51 -6.37
C ASP A 137 -4.61 -5.39 -5.32
N GLU A 138 -3.44 -5.15 -4.71
CA GLU A 138 -3.25 -4.08 -3.73
C GLU A 138 -3.09 -2.72 -4.41
N ALA A 139 -2.26 -2.64 -5.45
CA ALA A 139 -1.90 -1.38 -6.09
C ALA A 139 -3.13 -0.68 -6.70
N LEU A 140 -4.03 -1.43 -7.33
CA LEU A 140 -5.20 -0.86 -8.01
C LEU A 140 -6.35 -0.51 -7.07
N VAL A 141 -6.29 -0.92 -5.80
CA VAL A 141 -7.17 -0.38 -4.76
C VAL A 141 -6.57 0.91 -4.21
N MET A 142 -5.25 0.99 -4.03
CA MET A 142 -4.59 2.11 -3.35
C MET A 142 -4.25 3.29 -4.26
N TRP A 143 -4.13 3.07 -5.58
CA TRP A 143 -3.68 4.13 -6.50
C TRP A 143 -4.53 5.42 -6.51
N PRO A 144 -5.86 5.43 -6.27
CA PRO A 144 -6.61 6.68 -6.35
C PRO A 144 -6.21 7.66 -5.25
N PHE A 145 -5.82 7.14 -4.08
CA PHE A 145 -5.39 7.94 -2.94
C PHE A 145 -4.10 8.72 -3.19
N LEU A 146 -3.28 8.32 -4.18
CA LEU A 146 -2.06 9.07 -4.54
C LEU A 146 -2.37 10.47 -5.07
N TRP A 147 -3.47 10.65 -5.80
CA TRP A 147 -3.86 11.93 -6.37
C TRP A 147 -5.04 12.56 -5.63
N ALA A 148 -5.95 11.74 -5.10
CA ALA A 148 -7.09 12.22 -4.33
C ALA A 148 -6.67 12.81 -2.97
N GLY A 149 -5.67 12.20 -2.30
CA GLY A 149 -5.21 12.68 -0.98
C GLY A 149 -4.69 14.14 -1.00
N PRO A 150 -3.80 14.53 -1.92
CA PRO A 150 -3.37 15.93 -2.05
C PRO A 150 -4.51 16.90 -2.40
N LEU A 151 -5.46 16.46 -3.24
CA LEU A 151 -6.61 17.27 -3.62
C LEU A 151 -7.57 17.48 -2.44
N GLU A 152 -7.80 16.43 -1.66
CA GLU A 152 -8.58 16.47 -0.43
C GLU A 152 -7.93 17.38 0.62
N LEU A 153 -6.60 17.27 0.82
CA LEU A 153 -5.87 18.16 1.72
C LEU A 153 -6.02 19.63 1.31
N LEU A 154 -5.90 19.93 0.01
CA LEU A 154 -6.10 21.28 -0.49
C LEU A 154 -7.51 21.80 -0.23
N ALA A 155 -8.53 20.98 -0.47
CA ALA A 155 -9.93 21.35 -0.23
C ALA A 155 -10.18 21.64 1.27
N ILE A 156 -9.69 20.77 2.16
CA ILE A 156 -9.80 20.97 3.61
C ILE A 156 -9.10 22.26 4.04
N VAL A 157 -7.89 22.52 3.55
CA VAL A 157 -7.14 23.73 3.88
C VAL A 157 -7.88 24.98 3.44
N LEU A 158 -8.49 24.97 2.25
CA LEU A 158 -9.28 26.10 1.74
C LEU A 158 -10.54 26.33 2.58
N LEU A 159 -11.35 25.28 2.80
CA LEU A 159 -12.56 25.37 3.63
C LEU A 159 -12.23 25.87 5.04
N LEU A 160 -11.22 25.30 5.68
CA LEU A 160 -10.81 25.68 7.03
C LEU A 160 -10.25 27.12 7.08
N SER A 161 -9.63 27.59 5.99
CA SER A 161 -9.16 28.98 5.90
C SER A 161 -10.28 30.00 5.82
N PHE A 162 -11.43 29.64 5.24
CA PHE A 162 -12.61 30.50 5.24
C PHE A 162 -13.25 30.60 6.63
N GLU A 163 -13.24 29.52 7.40
CA GLU A 163 -13.89 29.44 8.71
C GLU A 163 -13.01 30.00 9.85
N LEU A 164 -11.74 29.58 9.94
CA LEU A 164 -10.84 29.91 11.06
C LEU A 164 -9.73 30.89 10.66
N GLY A 165 -9.66 31.26 9.39
CA GLY A 165 -8.56 32.03 8.83
C GLY A 165 -7.38 31.16 8.36
N PRO A 166 -6.45 31.75 7.58
CA PRO A 166 -5.40 30.99 6.91
C PRO A 166 -4.35 30.42 7.86
N ILE A 167 -4.07 31.09 8.98
CA ILE A 167 -2.98 30.71 9.91
C ILE A 167 -3.30 29.37 10.62
N PRO A 168 -4.46 29.18 11.27
CA PRO A 168 -4.86 27.90 11.87
C PRO A 168 -4.88 26.74 10.87
N SER A 169 -5.37 27.01 9.65
CA SER A 169 -5.47 26.00 8.60
C SER A 169 -4.10 25.49 8.14
N ILE A 170 -3.15 26.41 7.92
CA ILE A 170 -1.78 26.07 7.55
C ILE A 170 -1.08 25.33 8.70
N ALA A 171 -1.32 25.70 9.97
CA ALA A 171 -0.74 25.02 11.12
C ALA A 171 -1.16 23.54 11.19
N GLY A 172 -2.45 23.24 10.97
CA GLY A 172 -2.95 21.86 10.87
C GLY A 172 -2.35 21.09 9.71
N ALA A 173 -2.29 21.70 8.52
CA ALA A 173 -1.69 21.09 7.35
C ALA A 173 -0.20 20.80 7.55
N ALA A 174 0.54 21.71 8.20
CA ALA A 174 1.94 21.52 8.54
C ALA A 174 2.13 20.36 9.52
N ALA A 175 1.28 20.22 10.54
CA ALA A 175 1.30 19.10 11.47
C ALA A 175 1.08 17.75 10.76
N LEU A 176 0.11 17.69 9.84
CA LEU A 176 -0.13 16.50 9.01
C LEU A 176 1.09 16.16 8.14
N LEU A 177 1.63 17.15 7.43
CA LEU A 177 2.77 16.97 6.53
C LEU A 177 4.07 16.61 7.27
N ALA A 178 4.24 17.07 8.51
CA ALA A 178 5.39 16.71 9.36
C ALA A 178 5.45 15.20 9.69
N VAL A 179 4.32 14.49 9.65
CA VAL A 179 4.27 13.04 9.88
C VAL A 179 4.74 12.24 8.67
N VAL A 180 4.62 12.77 7.46
CA VAL A 180 5.06 12.11 6.21
C VAL A 180 6.55 11.73 6.22
N PRO A 181 7.51 12.62 6.55
CA PRO A 181 8.92 12.26 6.60
C PRO A 181 9.22 11.25 7.71
N LEU A 182 8.54 11.34 8.86
CA LEU A 182 8.67 10.38 9.95
C LEU A 182 8.23 8.97 9.51
N GLN A 183 7.05 8.85 8.91
CA GLN A 183 6.55 7.58 8.34
C GLN A 183 7.49 7.04 7.25
N SER A 184 8.04 7.92 6.42
CA SER A 184 9.02 7.56 5.39
C SER A 184 10.32 7.01 5.98
N TYR A 185 10.79 7.59 7.09
CA TYR A 185 11.96 7.10 7.81
C TYR A 185 11.69 5.73 8.45
N LEU A 186 10.57 5.56 9.14
CA LEU A 186 10.17 4.30 9.75
C LEU A 186 10.01 3.19 8.70
N SER A 187 9.41 3.50 7.55
CA SER A 187 9.26 2.57 6.42
C SER A 187 10.60 2.09 5.88
N ARG A 188 11.57 3.00 5.69
CA ARG A 188 12.95 2.64 5.30
C ARG A 188 13.62 1.74 6.34
N HIS A 189 13.39 2.01 7.63
CA HIS A 189 13.95 1.19 8.70
C HIS A 189 13.33 -0.22 8.70
N ILE A 190 12.00 -0.33 8.58
CA ILE A 190 11.30 -1.61 8.40
C ILE A 190 11.86 -2.38 7.20
N HIS A 191 12.11 -1.71 6.07
CA HIS A 191 12.66 -2.34 4.89
C HIS A 191 14.05 -2.96 5.15
N ARG A 192 14.95 -2.23 5.83
CA ARG A 192 16.26 -2.75 6.22
C ARG A 192 16.15 -3.97 7.14
N LEU A 193 15.28 -3.91 8.14
CA LEU A 193 15.04 -5.04 9.05
C LEU A 193 14.47 -6.26 8.36
N ARG A 194 13.55 -6.03 7.41
CA ARG A 194 12.99 -7.10 6.59
C ARG A 194 14.08 -7.75 5.74
N SER A 195 14.96 -6.95 5.13
CA SER A 195 16.09 -7.46 4.33
C SER A 195 17.03 -8.32 5.18
N ALA A 196 17.41 -7.85 6.37
CA ALA A 196 18.23 -8.62 7.29
C ALA A 196 17.53 -9.91 7.75
N SER A 197 16.22 -9.84 8.03
CA SER A 197 15.43 -11.02 8.39
C SER A 197 15.37 -12.04 7.26
N THR A 198 15.28 -11.61 6.00
CA THR A 198 15.26 -12.53 4.85
C THR A 198 16.62 -13.18 4.63
N GLU A 199 17.71 -12.43 4.78
CA GLU A 199 19.07 -12.96 4.63
C GLU A 199 19.37 -14.07 5.66
N VAL A 200 19.08 -13.83 6.94
CA VAL A 200 19.25 -14.85 7.99
C VAL A 200 18.33 -16.06 7.76
N ALA A 201 17.12 -15.82 7.25
CA ALA A 201 16.19 -16.90 6.94
C ALA A 201 16.66 -17.78 5.79
N ASP A 202 17.22 -17.17 4.74
CA ASP A 202 17.78 -17.88 3.61
C ASP A 202 19.00 -18.71 4.04
N GLU A 203 19.87 -18.18 4.90
CA GLU A 203 20.98 -18.95 5.48
C GLU A 203 20.47 -20.13 6.30
N ARG A 204 19.47 -19.95 7.17
CA ARG A 204 18.89 -21.04 7.98
C ARG A 204 18.31 -22.13 7.10
N VAL A 205 17.55 -21.77 6.07
CA VAL A 205 16.95 -22.72 5.13
C VAL A 205 18.03 -23.47 4.36
N ARG A 206 19.06 -22.77 3.88
CA ARG A 206 20.21 -23.41 3.22
C ARG A 206 20.91 -24.41 4.12
N LEU A 207 21.28 -24.00 5.34
CA LEU A 207 21.98 -24.86 6.31
C LEU A 207 21.12 -26.06 6.70
N THR A 208 19.81 -25.88 6.87
CA THR A 208 18.88 -26.98 7.15
C THR A 208 18.84 -27.98 5.98
N GLY A 209 18.88 -27.49 4.73
CA GLY A 209 18.98 -28.34 3.55
C GLY A 209 20.28 -29.16 3.49
N GLU A 210 21.41 -28.55 3.83
CA GLU A 210 22.72 -29.22 3.92
C GLU A 210 22.72 -30.31 5.00
N VAL A 211 22.17 -29.99 6.19
CA VAL A 211 22.02 -30.92 7.33
C VAL A 211 21.18 -32.14 6.95
N ILE A 212 20.05 -31.95 6.27
CA ILE A 212 19.18 -33.06 5.84
C ILE A 212 19.89 -33.92 4.79
N SER A 213 20.57 -33.29 3.83
CA SER A 213 21.30 -33.99 2.78
C SER A 213 22.49 -34.79 3.34
N GLY A 214 23.13 -34.30 4.40
CA GLY A 214 24.28 -34.91 5.06
C GLY A 214 23.97 -35.70 6.34
N ALA A 215 22.71 -36.11 6.57
CA ALA A 215 22.26 -36.63 7.87
C ALA A 215 23.08 -37.82 8.38
N LEU A 216 23.50 -38.74 7.50
CA LEU A 216 24.33 -39.89 7.88
C LEU A 216 25.71 -39.44 8.38
N ALA A 217 26.39 -38.54 7.66
CA ALA A 217 27.70 -38.02 8.05
C ALA A 217 27.62 -37.28 9.39
N MET A 218 26.53 -36.55 9.62
CA MET A 218 26.27 -35.82 10.85
C MET A 218 26.14 -36.74 12.07
N LYS A 219 25.44 -37.88 11.90
CA LYS A 219 25.34 -38.94 12.91
C LYS A 219 26.68 -39.62 13.18
N MET A 220 27.40 -39.97 12.12
CA MET A 220 28.71 -40.63 12.23
C MET A 220 29.74 -39.80 12.99
N HIS A 221 29.67 -38.47 12.92
CA HIS A 221 30.59 -37.56 13.60
C HIS A 221 30.05 -36.97 14.91
N GLY A 222 28.81 -37.27 15.30
CA GLY A 222 28.18 -36.72 16.50
C GLY A 222 28.01 -35.19 16.50
N TRP A 223 27.81 -34.57 15.33
CA TRP A 223 27.73 -33.11 15.19
C TRP A 223 26.33 -32.51 15.41
N GLU A 224 25.36 -33.33 15.79
CA GLU A 224 23.94 -32.95 15.88
C GLU A 224 23.71 -31.75 16.80
N GLU A 225 24.28 -31.76 18.00
CA GLU A 225 24.10 -30.69 18.98
C GLU A 225 24.69 -29.36 18.52
N ARG A 226 25.91 -29.38 17.97
CA ARG A 226 26.59 -28.17 17.47
C ARG A 226 25.83 -27.51 16.33
N LEU A 227 25.32 -28.31 15.38
CA LEU A 227 24.52 -27.80 14.27
C LEU A 227 23.14 -27.32 14.72
N ALA A 228 22.52 -28.02 15.69
CA ALA A 228 21.27 -27.58 16.30
C ALA A 228 21.44 -26.23 17.01
N GLU A 229 22.53 -26.02 17.74
CA GLU A 229 22.84 -24.74 18.38
C GLU A 229 23.04 -23.62 17.34
N LYS A 230 23.79 -23.89 16.27
CA LYS A 230 23.95 -22.93 15.15
C LYS A 230 22.60 -22.56 14.51
N LEU A 231 21.74 -23.53 14.24
CA LEU A 231 20.39 -23.29 13.71
C LEU A 231 19.51 -22.50 14.68
N ARG A 232 19.60 -22.76 15.99
CA ARG A 232 18.91 -21.96 17.02
C ARG A 232 19.40 -20.52 17.03
N GLY A 233 20.71 -20.28 16.86
CA GLY A 233 21.29 -18.94 16.73
C GLY A 233 20.71 -18.16 15.54
N LEU A 234 20.68 -18.79 14.36
CA LEU A 234 20.04 -18.19 13.17
C LEU A 234 18.55 -17.91 13.41
N ARG A 235 17.84 -18.85 14.03
CA ARG A 235 16.42 -18.67 14.36
C ARG A 235 16.18 -17.54 15.35
N ALA A 236 17.04 -17.37 16.36
CA ALA A 236 16.97 -16.25 17.29
C ALA A 236 17.17 -14.90 16.57
N GLY A 237 18.11 -14.84 15.63
CA GLY A 237 18.31 -13.67 14.76
C GLY A 237 17.07 -13.35 13.91
N GLU A 238 16.45 -14.34 13.27
CA GLU A 238 15.20 -14.13 12.53
C GLU A 238 14.08 -13.57 13.42
N VAL A 239 13.89 -14.16 14.61
CA VAL A 239 12.84 -13.75 15.55
C VAL A 239 13.11 -12.33 16.06
N TYR A 240 14.37 -11.98 16.32
CA TYR A 240 14.77 -10.63 16.71
C TYR A 240 14.40 -9.59 15.64
N PHE A 241 14.78 -9.80 14.37
CA PHE A 241 14.48 -8.85 13.31
C PHE A 241 12.97 -8.73 13.03
N LYS A 242 12.24 -9.85 13.09
CA LYS A 242 10.78 -9.86 12.96
C LYS A 242 10.10 -9.15 14.12
N GLY A 243 10.54 -9.39 15.35
CA GLY A 243 10.03 -8.72 16.56
C GLY A 243 10.23 -7.22 16.48
N ARG A 244 11.43 -6.76 16.12
CA ARG A 244 11.71 -5.32 15.95
C ARG A 244 10.86 -4.70 14.84
N THR A 245 10.68 -5.40 13.72
CA THR A 245 9.78 -4.97 12.64
C THR A 245 8.34 -4.83 13.13
N ALA A 246 7.84 -5.79 13.92
CA ALA A 246 6.49 -5.77 14.47
C ALA A 246 6.30 -4.61 15.46
N GLN A 247 7.29 -4.36 16.33
CA GLN A 247 7.28 -3.23 17.26
C GLN A 247 7.17 -1.89 16.51
N ILE A 248 8.01 -1.66 15.49
CA ILE A 248 7.97 -0.40 14.73
C ILE A 248 6.65 -0.23 13.99
N LYS A 249 6.11 -1.30 13.42
CA LYS A 249 4.77 -1.29 12.80
C LYS A 249 3.69 -0.93 13.83
N GLY A 250 3.76 -1.52 15.03
CA GLY A 250 2.87 -1.21 16.15
C GLY A 250 2.96 0.27 16.55
N SER A 251 4.17 0.81 16.70
CA SER A 251 4.37 2.24 16.98
C SER A 251 3.86 3.14 15.87
N SER A 252 4.05 2.75 14.60
CA SER A 252 3.55 3.51 13.45
C SER A 252 2.02 3.55 13.41
N PHE A 253 1.37 2.44 13.78
CA PHE A 253 -0.08 2.35 13.90
C PHE A 253 -0.59 3.21 15.06
N ALA A 254 0.06 3.17 16.23
CA ALA A 254 -0.28 4.03 17.36
C ALA A 254 -0.15 5.52 17.01
N LEU A 255 0.90 5.90 16.27
CA LEU A 255 1.08 7.28 15.78
C LEU A 255 -0.07 7.72 14.88
N GLN A 256 -0.62 6.82 14.07
CA GLN A 256 -1.77 7.13 13.21
C GLN A 256 -3.03 7.47 14.04
N PHE A 257 -3.27 6.83 15.18
CA PHE A 257 -4.36 7.21 16.09
C PHE A 257 -4.10 8.52 16.81
N ALA A 258 -2.84 8.80 17.16
CA ALA A 258 -2.44 10.05 17.80
C ALA A 258 -2.45 11.24 16.83
N LEU A 259 -2.48 11.01 15.52
CA LEU A 259 -2.38 12.05 14.51
C LEU A 259 -3.57 13.02 14.56
N THR A 260 -4.79 12.50 14.67
CA THR A 260 -6.02 13.31 14.72
C THR A 260 -6.01 14.34 15.85
N PRO A 261 -5.78 13.97 17.14
CA PRO A 261 -5.72 14.97 18.21
C PRO A 261 -4.55 15.94 18.08
N VAL A 262 -3.41 15.52 17.52
CA VAL A 262 -2.26 16.42 17.26
C VAL A 262 -2.61 17.48 16.23
N ILE A 263 -3.31 17.10 15.15
CA ILE A 263 -3.76 18.05 14.12
C ILE A 263 -4.76 19.03 14.72
N ILE A 264 -5.74 18.54 15.49
CA ILE A 264 -6.73 19.39 16.17
C ILE A 264 -6.04 20.38 17.12
N LEU A 265 -5.07 19.93 17.91
CA LEU A 265 -4.31 20.80 18.81
C LEU A 265 -3.53 21.86 18.03
N ALA A 266 -2.90 21.50 16.91
CA ALA A 266 -2.15 22.42 16.07
C ALA A 266 -3.06 23.46 15.38
N THR A 267 -4.24 23.05 14.91
CA THR A 267 -5.20 23.97 14.27
C THR A 267 -5.77 24.96 15.28
N PHE A 268 -6.34 24.49 16.38
CA PHE A 268 -7.01 25.36 17.34
C PHE A 268 -6.02 26.12 18.24
N GLY A 269 -4.86 25.53 18.53
CA GLY A 269 -3.81 26.21 19.29
C GLY A 269 -3.17 27.38 18.55
N ALA A 270 -3.22 27.40 17.21
CA ALA A 270 -2.77 28.53 16.39
C ALA A 270 -3.87 29.57 16.14
N ALA A 271 -5.11 29.28 16.52
CA ALA A 271 -6.25 30.20 16.45
C ALA A 271 -6.43 31.02 17.75
N ALA A 272 -5.81 30.58 18.86
CA ALA A 272 -5.76 31.27 20.15
C ALA A 272 -4.65 32.32 20.19
#